data_AF-Q8MVZ5-F1
#
_entry.id   AF-Q8MVZ5-F1
#
_cell.length_a   1.000
_cell.length_b   1.000
_cell.length_c   1.000
_cell.angle_alpha   90.00
_cell.angle_beta   90.00
_cell.angle_gamma   90.00
#
_symmetry.space_group_name_H-M   'P 1'
#
loop_
_entity.id
_entity.type
_entity.pdbx_description
1 polymer ?
#
loop_
_entity_poly.entity_id
_entity_poly.type
_entity_poly.pdbx_seq_one_letter_code
_entity_poly.pdbx_strand_id
1 'polypeptide(L)'
;MMGRKTWESLPDAFKPLSSRINVVVSSKLSAEMLPEGVLLSTSLNDAIKKFENTEEVHEIFVIGGERLYKEAIESHIVDRVFLTRMAITMDDCDAFLRGMESSVDANDADSSFVPVAVSPTQVENGVSYDFCVYASRQVAASMKIASEARTRPDELYDTLGFSLLDPRLRSDSNGRKTYPPAVPSICCPKLRSHEEFQYLDLVQRVVSTGVSRGDRTGTGTLSIFGAMMRFDLSSGAFPLLTTKKTFLRGIAEELFWFLKGDTSQTRLAAKDVHIWDANATRAFLDARGLPDRPEGDLGPVYGCQWSHFGA
;
A
#
# COMPACT_ATOMS: atom_id res chain seq x y z
N MET A 1 8.54 -17.32 -20.61
CA MET A 1 9.56 -18.31 -20.24
C MET A 1 9.18 -18.92 -18.91
N MET A 2 9.27 -20.25 -18.79
CA MET A 2 9.01 -20.95 -17.52
C MET A 2 9.93 -22.15 -17.34
N GLY A 3 10.23 -22.50 -16.10
CA GLY A 3 10.98 -23.72 -15.78
C GLY A 3 10.14 -24.98 -15.99
N ARG A 4 10.80 -26.13 -16.14
CA ARG A 4 10.16 -27.45 -16.32
C ARG A 4 9.02 -27.74 -15.34
N LYS A 5 9.26 -27.57 -14.04
CA LYS A 5 8.24 -27.85 -13.00
C LYS A 5 7.02 -26.94 -13.13
N THR A 6 7.21 -25.68 -13.49
CA THR A 6 6.12 -24.72 -13.73
C THR A 6 5.32 -25.10 -14.97
N TRP A 7 5.99 -25.55 -16.03
CA TRP A 7 5.30 -26.13 -17.19
C TRP A 7 4.48 -27.36 -16.79
N GLU A 8 5.08 -28.30 -16.06
CA GLU A 8 4.41 -29.52 -15.59
C GLU A 8 3.18 -29.22 -14.70
N SER A 9 3.24 -28.16 -13.88
CA SER A 9 2.14 -27.78 -12.97
C SER A 9 0.94 -27.10 -13.63
N LEU A 10 1.07 -26.63 -14.89
CA LEU A 10 -0.09 -26.05 -15.59
C LEU A 10 -1.13 -27.15 -15.86
N PRO A 11 -2.45 -26.86 -15.79
CA PRO A 11 -3.46 -27.80 -16.26
C PRO A 11 -3.35 -27.99 -17.78
N ASP A 12 -3.58 -29.21 -18.28
CA ASP A 12 -3.38 -29.53 -19.70
C ASP A 12 -4.29 -28.74 -20.63
N ALA A 13 -5.49 -28.35 -20.18
CA ALA A 13 -6.40 -27.48 -20.92
C ALA A 13 -5.82 -26.08 -21.24
N PHE A 14 -4.77 -25.66 -20.52
CA PHE A 14 -4.10 -24.38 -20.72
C PHE A 14 -2.70 -24.52 -21.36
N LYS A 15 -2.32 -25.72 -21.80
CA LYS A 15 -1.04 -25.97 -22.48
C LYS A 15 -1.25 -26.10 -24.01
N PRO A 16 -0.49 -25.36 -24.84
CA PRO A 16 0.34 -24.20 -24.49
C PRO A 16 -0.52 -22.98 -24.11
N LEU A 17 0.08 -22.01 -23.41
CA LEU A 17 -0.58 -20.76 -23.08
C LEU A 17 -0.95 -20.01 -24.38
N SER A 18 -2.24 -19.77 -24.60
CA SER A 18 -2.77 -19.18 -25.84
C SER A 18 -2.19 -17.80 -26.14
N SER A 19 -2.07 -17.49 -27.44
CA SER A 19 -1.61 -16.19 -27.98
C SER A 19 -0.22 -15.75 -27.49
N ARG A 20 0.63 -16.70 -27.09
CA ARG A 20 1.97 -16.47 -26.55
C ARG A 20 2.95 -17.50 -27.11
N ILE A 21 4.20 -17.08 -27.30
CA ILE A 21 5.31 -18.01 -27.55
C ILE A 21 5.69 -18.64 -26.21
N ASN A 22 5.55 -19.96 -26.10
CA ASN A 22 5.84 -20.70 -24.88
C ASN A 22 7.27 -21.22 -24.93
N VAL A 23 8.06 -20.90 -23.90
CA VAL A 23 9.46 -21.32 -23.78
C VAL A 23 9.65 -22.05 -22.46
N VAL A 24 10.02 -23.32 -22.54
CA VAL A 24 10.32 -24.16 -21.38
C VAL A 24 11.83 -24.24 -21.19
N VAL A 25 12.32 -23.84 -20.01
CA VAL A 25 13.73 -23.90 -19.65
C VAL A 25 13.99 -25.19 -18.87
N SER A 26 14.74 -26.12 -19.47
CA SER A 26 15.08 -27.42 -18.90
C SER A 26 16.29 -28.04 -19.59
N SER A 27 17.21 -28.60 -18.82
CA SER A 27 18.28 -29.48 -19.33
C SER A 27 17.89 -30.96 -19.35
N LYS A 28 16.69 -31.31 -18.86
CA LYS A 28 16.22 -32.70 -18.68
C LYS A 28 15.11 -33.12 -19.63
N LEU A 29 14.56 -32.19 -20.42
CA LEU A 29 13.54 -32.50 -21.43
C LEU A 29 14.20 -32.62 -22.80
N SER A 30 13.56 -33.39 -23.69
CA SER A 30 13.86 -33.36 -25.11
C SER A 30 12.74 -32.62 -25.86
N ALA A 31 13.05 -32.08 -27.05
CA ALA A 31 12.10 -31.27 -27.80
C ALA A 31 10.89 -32.08 -28.27
N GLU A 32 11.05 -33.39 -28.51
CA GLU A 32 9.96 -34.27 -28.97
C GLU A 32 8.88 -34.50 -27.90
N MET A 33 9.16 -34.19 -26.63
CA MET A 33 8.21 -34.31 -25.52
C MET A 33 7.29 -33.10 -25.37
N LEU A 34 7.52 -32.03 -26.12
CA LEU A 34 6.74 -30.81 -26.03
C LEU A 34 5.76 -30.70 -27.23
N PRO A 35 4.57 -30.11 -27.02
CA PRO A 35 3.66 -29.83 -28.12
C PRO A 35 4.31 -28.95 -29.19
N GLU A 36 3.83 -29.08 -30.42
CA GLU A 36 4.27 -28.23 -31.54
C GLU A 36 4.10 -26.73 -31.20
N GLY A 37 5.10 -25.93 -31.56
CA GLY A 37 5.13 -24.49 -31.27
C GLY A 37 5.68 -24.12 -29.87
N VAL A 38 5.96 -25.08 -28.99
CA VAL A 38 6.63 -24.83 -27.71
C VAL A 38 8.14 -24.96 -27.87
N LEU A 39 8.89 -23.93 -27.46
CA LEU A 39 10.35 -23.90 -27.57
C LEU A 39 11.01 -24.46 -26.31
N LEU A 40 12.01 -25.32 -26.47
CA LEU A 40 12.84 -25.83 -25.38
C LEU A 40 14.19 -25.10 -25.33
N SER A 41 14.55 -24.57 -24.17
CA SER A 41 15.86 -23.94 -23.92
C SER A 41 16.58 -24.57 -22.74
N THR A 42 17.92 -24.57 -22.76
CA THR A 42 18.73 -25.24 -21.71
C THR A 42 19.05 -24.33 -20.52
N SER A 43 18.98 -23.01 -20.71
CA SER A 43 19.22 -21.98 -19.70
C SER A 43 18.38 -20.73 -19.97
N LEU A 44 18.33 -19.80 -19.01
CA LEU A 44 17.67 -18.50 -19.20
C LEU A 44 18.33 -17.70 -20.34
N ASN A 45 19.67 -17.65 -20.37
CA ASN A 45 20.41 -16.94 -21.40
C ASN A 45 20.19 -17.55 -22.79
N ASP A 46 20.14 -18.87 -22.91
CA ASP A 46 19.79 -19.55 -24.16
C ASP A 46 18.37 -19.19 -24.63
N ALA A 47 17.42 -19.10 -23.69
CA ALA A 47 16.05 -18.68 -23.99
C ALA A 47 15.98 -17.24 -24.50
N ILE A 48 16.73 -16.31 -23.90
CA ILE A 48 16.77 -14.90 -24.31
C ILE A 48 17.41 -14.74 -25.69
N LYS A 49 18.53 -15.43 -25.94
CA LYS A 49 19.26 -15.39 -27.22
C LYS A 49 18.41 -15.76 -28.42
N LYS A 50 17.42 -16.64 -28.26
CA LYS A 50 16.50 -17.01 -29.35
C LYS A 50 15.64 -15.86 -29.85
N PHE A 51 15.49 -14.82 -29.05
CA PHE A 51 14.71 -13.62 -29.40
C PHE A 51 15.61 -12.38 -29.52
N GLU A 52 16.94 -12.53 -29.44
CA GLU A 52 17.85 -11.45 -29.77
C GLU A 52 17.67 -11.10 -31.26
N ASN A 53 17.27 -9.85 -31.54
CA ASN A 53 17.06 -9.30 -32.88
C ASN A 53 15.82 -9.82 -33.64
N THR A 54 14.81 -10.33 -32.94
CA THR A 54 13.49 -10.54 -33.54
C THR A 54 12.55 -9.38 -33.24
N GLU A 55 11.78 -8.94 -34.23
CA GLU A 55 10.66 -8.00 -34.04
C GLU A 55 9.34 -8.75 -33.73
N GLU A 56 9.35 -10.08 -33.77
CA GLU A 56 8.16 -10.92 -33.54
C GLU A 56 7.74 -10.96 -32.06
N VAL A 57 8.60 -10.55 -31.14
CA VAL A 57 8.35 -10.56 -29.69
C VAL A 57 8.39 -9.16 -29.13
N HIS A 58 7.26 -8.71 -28.58
CA HIS A 58 7.13 -7.41 -27.95
C HIS A 58 7.70 -7.39 -26.52
N GLU A 59 7.35 -8.39 -25.69
CA GLU A 59 7.75 -8.46 -24.28
C GLU A 59 8.07 -9.91 -23.87
N ILE A 60 9.09 -10.07 -23.02
CA ILE A 60 9.48 -11.35 -22.45
C ILE A 60 9.04 -11.41 -20.99
N PHE A 61 8.16 -12.36 -20.67
CA PHE A 61 7.72 -12.63 -19.30
C PHE A 61 8.40 -13.89 -18.76
N VAL A 62 9.13 -13.76 -17.65
CA VAL A 62 9.52 -14.90 -16.81
C VAL A 62 8.35 -15.18 -15.87
N ILE A 63 7.75 -16.37 -15.96
CA ILE A 63 6.55 -16.74 -15.18
C ILE A 63 6.84 -17.85 -14.15
N GLY A 64 8.11 -18.03 -13.82
CA GLY A 64 8.59 -18.93 -12.77
C GLY A 64 9.34 -20.17 -13.27
N GLY A 65 9.72 -21.11 -12.41
CA GLY A 65 9.53 -21.12 -10.96
C GLY A 65 10.68 -20.48 -10.18
N GLU A 66 10.79 -20.77 -8.88
CA GLU A 66 11.80 -20.21 -7.95
C GLU A 66 13.20 -20.08 -8.56
N ARG A 67 13.74 -21.15 -9.14
CA ARG A 67 15.08 -21.13 -9.75
C ARG A 67 15.18 -20.11 -10.90
N LEU A 68 14.18 -20.07 -11.78
CA LEU A 68 14.23 -19.19 -12.96
C LEU A 68 14.00 -17.73 -12.55
N TYR A 69 13.13 -17.48 -11.57
CA TYR A 69 12.98 -16.15 -10.97
C TYR A 69 14.29 -15.67 -10.34
N LYS A 70 14.92 -16.52 -9.53
CA LYS A 70 16.20 -16.22 -8.88
C LYS A 70 17.28 -15.87 -9.93
N GLU A 71 17.45 -16.72 -10.94
CA GLU A 71 18.43 -16.50 -12.02
C GLU A 71 18.15 -15.20 -12.80
N ALA A 72 16.89 -14.88 -13.07
CA ALA A 72 16.52 -13.64 -13.76
C ALA A 72 16.77 -12.38 -12.90
N ILE A 73 16.43 -12.43 -11.61
CA ILE A 73 16.64 -11.31 -10.69
C ILE A 73 18.14 -11.06 -10.45
N GLU A 74 18.92 -12.12 -10.19
CA GLU A 74 20.36 -12.03 -9.91
C GLU A 74 21.20 -11.62 -11.13
N SER A 75 20.68 -11.83 -12.35
CA SER A 75 21.35 -11.39 -13.59
C SER A 75 21.07 -9.93 -13.94
N HIS A 76 20.25 -9.22 -13.16
CA HIS A 76 19.89 -7.80 -13.37
C HIS A 76 19.28 -7.48 -14.75
N ILE A 77 18.76 -8.47 -15.46
CA ILE A 77 18.11 -8.29 -16.77
C ILE A 77 16.62 -7.92 -16.65
N VAL A 78 16.06 -7.99 -15.44
CA VAL A 78 14.63 -7.78 -15.21
C VAL A 78 14.33 -6.28 -15.08
N ASP A 79 13.57 -5.75 -16.04
CA ASP A 79 13.12 -4.37 -16.02
C ASP A 79 12.01 -4.11 -15.00
N ARG A 80 11.07 -5.05 -14.90
CA ARG A 80 9.86 -4.93 -14.08
C ARG A 80 9.47 -6.25 -13.45
N VAL A 81 8.89 -6.17 -12.25
CA VAL A 81 8.24 -7.30 -11.59
C VAL A 81 6.77 -6.97 -11.36
N PHE A 82 5.90 -7.83 -11.87
CA PHE A 82 4.47 -7.78 -11.63
C PHE A 82 4.15 -8.78 -10.51
N LEU A 83 3.93 -8.27 -9.31
CA LEU A 83 3.74 -9.06 -8.10
C LEU A 83 2.28 -8.97 -7.63
N THR A 84 1.61 -10.11 -7.55
CA THR A 84 0.35 -10.22 -6.79
C THR A 84 0.71 -10.48 -5.33
N ARG A 85 0.36 -9.57 -4.42
CA ARG A 85 0.57 -9.76 -2.98
C ARG A 85 -0.70 -10.35 -2.37
N MET A 86 -0.62 -11.59 -1.92
CA MET A 86 -1.76 -12.26 -1.27
C MET A 86 -1.61 -12.15 0.24
N ALA A 87 -2.63 -11.61 0.92
CA ALA A 87 -2.67 -11.48 2.38
C ALA A 87 -3.20 -12.76 3.02
N ILE A 88 -2.43 -13.84 2.88
CA ILE A 88 -2.69 -15.14 3.49
C ILE A 88 -1.38 -15.72 4.01
N THR A 89 -1.44 -16.35 5.18
CA THR A 89 -0.33 -17.19 5.68
C THR A 89 -0.57 -18.62 5.22
N MET A 90 0.42 -19.21 4.58
CA MET A 90 0.42 -20.62 4.20
C MET A 90 1.59 -21.31 4.89
N ASP A 91 1.31 -22.37 5.63
CA ASP A 91 2.33 -23.10 6.41
C ASP A 91 3.12 -24.09 5.54
N ASP A 92 2.56 -24.53 4.41
CA ASP A 92 3.09 -25.59 3.56
C ASP A 92 3.58 -25.08 2.18
N CYS A 93 4.44 -24.06 2.16
CA CYS A 93 5.10 -23.60 0.93
C CYS A 93 6.50 -24.22 0.78
N ASP A 94 6.80 -24.80 -0.38
CA ASP A 94 8.09 -25.44 -0.70
C ASP A 94 8.93 -24.68 -1.74
N ALA A 95 8.38 -23.59 -2.31
CA ALA A 95 9.04 -22.74 -3.30
C ALA A 95 8.80 -21.26 -3.00
N PHE A 96 9.84 -20.43 -3.10
CA PHE A 96 9.81 -19.03 -2.69
C PHE A 96 10.36 -18.08 -3.76
N LEU A 97 9.78 -16.89 -3.87
CA LEU A 97 10.36 -15.79 -4.65
C LEU A 97 11.46 -15.12 -3.81
N ARG A 98 12.73 -15.27 -4.23
CA ARG A 98 13.91 -14.74 -3.56
C ARG A 98 14.51 -13.58 -4.35
N GLY A 99 15.36 -12.77 -3.70
CA GLY A 99 16.10 -11.69 -4.37
C GLY A 99 15.28 -10.41 -4.62
N MET A 100 13.99 -10.42 -4.28
CA MET A 100 13.19 -9.19 -4.10
C MET A 100 13.07 -8.77 -2.63
N GLU A 101 13.85 -9.40 -1.76
CA GLU A 101 13.94 -9.07 -0.35
C GLU A 101 14.69 -7.73 -0.20
N SER A 102 14.07 -6.65 -0.62
CA SER A 102 14.49 -5.30 -0.26
C SER A 102 13.95 -4.95 1.11
N SER A 103 14.74 -4.25 1.92
CA SER A 103 14.28 -3.81 3.23
C SER A 103 12.94 -3.08 3.13
N VAL A 104 12.20 -3.08 4.23
CA VAL A 104 10.88 -2.45 4.37
C VAL A 104 10.91 -0.93 4.08
N ASP A 105 12.11 -0.36 3.86
CA ASP A 105 12.33 1.02 3.51
C ASP A 105 12.41 1.20 1.98
N ALA A 106 11.41 1.88 1.41
CA ALA A 106 11.41 2.24 0.00
C ALA A 106 12.57 3.21 -0.39
N ASN A 107 13.27 3.78 0.60
CA ASN A 107 14.48 4.60 0.42
C ASN A 107 15.79 3.81 0.55
N ASP A 108 15.72 2.51 0.79
CA ASP A 108 16.92 1.66 0.88
C ASP A 108 17.64 1.60 -0.46
N ALA A 109 18.76 2.32 -0.53
CA ALA A 109 19.59 2.43 -1.72
C ALA A 109 20.07 1.06 -2.25
N ASP A 110 20.12 0.04 -1.39
CA ASP A 110 20.62 -1.30 -1.74
C ASP A 110 19.54 -2.19 -2.39
N SER A 111 18.27 -1.79 -2.35
CA SER A 111 17.22 -2.48 -3.11
C SER A 111 17.42 -2.36 -4.62
N SER A 112 17.41 -3.47 -5.36
CA SER A 112 17.49 -3.45 -6.84
C SER A 112 16.20 -2.96 -7.52
N PHE A 113 15.07 -3.00 -6.81
CA PHE A 113 13.75 -2.70 -7.34
C PHE A 113 13.02 -1.65 -6.48
N VAL A 114 12.20 -0.82 -7.13
CA VAL A 114 11.35 0.17 -6.44
C VAL A 114 9.89 0.01 -6.86
N PRO A 115 8.92 0.16 -5.93
CA PRO A 115 7.51 0.09 -6.28
C PRO A 115 7.14 1.29 -7.15
N VAL A 116 6.48 1.03 -8.29
CA VAL A 116 6.01 2.06 -9.24
C VAL A 116 4.50 2.08 -9.41
N ALA A 117 3.80 1.01 -9.04
CA ALA A 117 2.34 0.98 -8.99
C ALA A 117 1.84 0.09 -7.85
N VAL A 118 0.75 0.48 -7.19
CA VAL A 118 0.00 -0.37 -6.24
C VAL A 118 -1.50 -0.20 -6.52
N SER A 119 -2.19 -1.30 -6.79
CA SER A 119 -3.63 -1.33 -7.05
C SER A 119 -4.45 -1.18 -5.75
N PRO A 120 -5.78 -0.98 -5.84
CA PRO A 120 -6.68 -1.22 -4.72
C PRO A 120 -6.62 -2.68 -4.28
N THR A 121 -7.00 -2.92 -3.03
CA THR A 121 -7.20 -4.27 -2.47
C THR A 121 -8.46 -4.89 -3.06
N GLN A 122 -8.36 -6.15 -3.44
CA GLN A 122 -9.45 -6.99 -3.90
C GLN A 122 -9.59 -8.18 -2.96
N VAL A 123 -10.80 -8.74 -2.89
CA VAL A 123 -11.07 -9.96 -2.12
C VAL A 123 -11.70 -11.00 -3.02
N GLU A 124 -11.12 -12.18 -3.05
CA GLU A 124 -11.68 -13.33 -3.76
C GLU A 124 -11.55 -14.57 -2.89
N ASN A 125 -12.63 -15.34 -2.74
CA ASN A 125 -12.68 -16.54 -1.89
C ASN A 125 -12.16 -16.31 -0.46
N GLY A 126 -12.40 -15.11 0.11
CA GLY A 126 -11.97 -14.74 1.46
C GLY A 126 -10.49 -14.34 1.57
N VAL A 127 -9.73 -14.32 0.48
CA VAL A 127 -8.33 -13.89 0.45
C VAL A 127 -8.24 -12.48 -0.09
N SER A 128 -7.66 -11.57 0.69
CA SER A 128 -7.35 -10.22 0.22
C SER A 128 -6.05 -10.24 -0.59
N TYR A 129 -6.01 -9.52 -1.70
CA TYR A 129 -4.79 -9.35 -2.49
C TYR A 129 -4.76 -8.01 -3.21
N ASP A 130 -3.58 -7.60 -3.65
CA ASP A 130 -3.40 -6.48 -4.56
C ASP A 130 -2.32 -6.78 -5.62
N PHE A 131 -2.22 -5.89 -6.60
CA PHE A 131 -1.20 -5.92 -7.63
C PHE A 131 -0.20 -4.80 -7.38
N CYS A 132 1.06 -5.18 -7.24
CA CYS A 132 2.19 -4.27 -7.11
C CYS A 132 3.11 -4.43 -8.33
N VAL A 133 3.48 -3.32 -8.96
CA VAL A 133 4.49 -3.30 -10.01
C VAL A 133 5.75 -2.69 -9.44
N TYR A 134 6.85 -3.41 -9.56
CA TYR A 134 8.19 -2.91 -9.27
C TYR A 134 8.93 -2.65 -10.57
N ALA A 135 9.78 -1.64 -10.59
CA ALA A 135 10.72 -1.39 -11.68
C ALA A 135 12.16 -1.47 -11.14
N SER A 136 13.10 -1.92 -11.96
CA SER A 136 14.52 -1.81 -11.63
C SER A 136 14.89 -0.33 -11.42
N ARG A 137 15.90 -0.03 -10.60
CA ARG A 137 16.31 1.36 -10.35
C ARG A 137 16.66 2.11 -11.64
N GLN A 138 17.30 1.45 -12.60
CA GLN A 138 17.64 2.02 -13.90
C GLN A 138 16.37 2.43 -14.67
N VAL A 139 15.38 1.54 -14.75
CA VAL A 139 14.10 1.81 -15.39
C VAL A 139 13.35 2.91 -14.65
N ALA A 140 13.27 2.84 -13.32
CA ALA A 140 12.60 3.86 -12.51
C ALA A 140 13.23 5.26 -12.65
N ALA A 141 14.56 5.35 -12.73
CA ALA A 141 15.27 6.61 -12.96
C ALA A 141 14.94 7.20 -14.34
N SER A 142 14.93 6.38 -15.40
CA SER A 142 14.53 6.82 -16.74
C SER A 142 13.08 7.32 -16.77
N MET A 143 12.20 6.69 -15.99
CA MET A 143 10.82 7.12 -15.84
C MET A 143 10.70 8.45 -15.09
N LYS A 144 11.52 8.71 -14.04
CA LYS A 144 11.48 9.98 -13.28
C LYS A 144 11.80 11.19 -14.16
N ILE A 145 12.84 11.09 -14.99
CA ILE A 145 13.24 12.12 -15.95
C ILE A 145 12.08 12.45 -16.89
N ALA A 146 11.34 11.44 -17.37
CA ALA A 146 10.19 11.65 -18.25
C ALA A 146 8.97 12.31 -17.56
N SER A 147 8.81 12.16 -16.23
CA SER A 147 7.69 12.76 -15.48
C SER A 147 7.98 14.16 -14.93
N GLU A 148 9.23 14.47 -14.56
CA GLU A 148 9.61 15.84 -14.18
C GLU A 148 9.48 16.80 -15.37
N ALA A 149 9.63 16.29 -16.59
CA ALA A 149 9.33 17.02 -17.82
C ALA A 149 7.82 17.23 -18.08
N ARG A 150 6.91 16.54 -17.37
CA ARG A 150 5.47 16.52 -17.66
C ARG A 150 4.54 16.98 -16.54
N THR A 151 4.95 16.96 -15.27
CA THR A 151 4.01 17.18 -14.16
C THR A 151 4.45 18.34 -13.27
N ARG A 152 3.73 19.47 -13.38
CA ARG A 152 3.68 20.43 -12.28
C ARG A 152 2.87 19.79 -11.14
N PRO A 153 3.23 19.98 -9.87
CA PRO A 153 2.51 19.42 -8.72
C PRO A 153 1.01 19.70 -8.74
N ASP A 154 0.60 20.77 -9.42
CA ASP A 154 -0.77 21.26 -9.50
C ASP A 154 -1.72 20.32 -10.28
N GLU A 155 -1.24 19.53 -11.26
CA GLU A 155 -2.12 18.73 -12.15
C GLU A 155 -2.59 17.40 -11.53
N LEU A 156 -1.83 16.82 -10.59
CA LEU A 156 -2.18 15.53 -9.96
C LEU A 156 -3.40 15.68 -9.02
N TYR A 157 -3.54 16.85 -8.40
CA TYR A 157 -4.66 17.16 -7.48
C TYR A 157 -5.97 17.48 -8.22
N ASP A 158 -5.89 18.12 -9.39
CA ASP A 158 -7.07 18.39 -10.23
C ASP A 158 -7.65 17.10 -10.84
N THR A 159 -6.81 16.11 -11.15
CA THR A 159 -7.25 14.84 -11.76
C THR A 159 -8.04 13.95 -10.79
N LEU A 160 -7.80 14.07 -9.48
CA LEU A 160 -8.57 13.39 -8.42
C LEU A 160 -9.86 14.14 -8.02
N GLY A 161 -10.22 15.21 -8.72
CA GLY A 161 -11.43 16.00 -8.45
C GLY A 161 -11.34 16.86 -7.18
N PHE A 162 -10.15 17.08 -6.63
CA PHE A 162 -9.92 17.95 -5.48
C PHE A 162 -9.27 19.27 -5.91
N SER A 163 -9.97 20.04 -6.75
CA SER A 163 -9.62 21.44 -6.98
C SER A 163 -10.02 22.27 -5.76
N LEU A 164 -9.20 22.20 -4.72
CA LEU A 164 -9.17 23.16 -3.63
C LEU A 164 -7.74 23.69 -3.53
N LEU A 165 -7.34 24.42 -4.58
CA LEU A 165 -6.24 25.37 -4.49
C LEU A 165 -6.51 26.27 -3.27
N ASP A 166 -5.70 26.15 -2.21
CA ASP A 166 -5.68 27.16 -1.15
C ASP A 166 -5.16 28.46 -1.78
N PRO A 167 -5.95 29.56 -1.78
CA PRO A 167 -5.52 30.84 -2.34
C PRO A 167 -4.29 31.44 -1.66
N ARG A 168 -3.80 30.86 -0.56
CA ARG A 168 -2.72 31.39 0.30
C ARG A 168 -1.36 30.74 0.08
N LEU A 169 -1.10 30.14 -1.09
CA LEU A 169 0.26 29.77 -1.48
C LEU A 169 1.17 31.00 -1.42
N ARG A 170 2.16 30.98 -0.53
CA ARG A 170 3.07 32.10 -0.29
C ARG A 170 3.92 32.35 -1.54
N SER A 171 3.96 33.59 -1.99
CA SER A 171 4.85 34.06 -3.05
C SER A 171 6.21 34.42 -2.46
N ASP A 172 7.31 33.99 -3.11
CA ASP A 172 8.64 34.53 -2.83
C ASP A 172 8.74 36.00 -3.25
N SER A 173 9.90 36.62 -3.00
CA SER A 173 10.18 38.01 -3.38
C SER A 173 10.10 38.30 -4.89
N ASN A 174 9.98 37.27 -5.73
CA ASN A 174 9.83 37.34 -7.18
C ASN A 174 8.41 36.93 -7.65
N GLY A 175 7.45 36.75 -6.74
CA GLY A 175 6.08 36.40 -7.08
C GLY A 175 5.85 34.91 -7.40
N ARG A 176 6.85 34.03 -7.19
CA ARG A 176 6.70 32.59 -7.41
C ARG A 176 6.09 31.94 -6.17
N LYS A 177 5.01 31.17 -6.36
CA LYS A 177 4.43 30.34 -5.29
C LYS A 177 5.50 29.35 -4.83
N THR A 178 5.93 29.46 -3.58
CA THR A 178 6.90 28.53 -2.98
C THR A 178 6.17 27.51 -2.12
N TYR A 179 6.36 26.25 -2.47
CA TYR A 179 6.02 25.14 -1.59
C TYR A 179 7.15 24.99 -0.57
N PRO A 180 6.85 24.74 0.72
CA PRO A 180 7.88 24.35 1.67
C PRO A 180 8.66 23.14 1.11
N PRO A 181 9.95 22.99 1.48
CA PRO A 181 10.80 21.94 0.95
C PRO A 181 10.06 20.61 1.06
N ALA A 182 9.96 19.91 -0.07
CA ALA A 182 9.25 18.64 -0.14
C ALA A 182 9.77 17.75 1.00
N VAL A 183 8.90 17.40 1.94
CA VAL A 183 9.15 16.23 2.79
C VAL A 183 9.52 15.13 1.80
N PRO A 184 10.70 14.47 1.95
CA PRO A 184 11.16 13.49 0.99
C PRO A 184 9.98 12.60 0.68
N SER A 185 9.55 12.62 -0.59
CA SER A 185 8.53 11.72 -1.07
C SER A 185 9.00 10.36 -0.55
N ILE A 186 8.24 9.77 0.39
CA ILE A 186 8.27 8.32 0.58
C ILE A 186 8.37 7.79 -0.85
N CYS A 187 9.39 7.00 -1.16
CA CYS A 187 9.66 6.54 -2.51
C CYS A 187 8.38 5.82 -3.00
N CYS A 188 7.49 6.61 -3.59
CA CYS A 188 6.08 6.28 -3.66
C CYS A 188 5.81 5.88 -5.11
N PRO A 189 5.03 4.82 -5.31
CA PRO A 189 4.66 4.40 -6.64
C PRO A 189 4.03 5.56 -7.40
N LYS A 190 4.30 5.67 -8.70
CA LYS A 190 3.70 6.68 -9.57
C LYS A 190 2.18 6.48 -9.67
N LEU A 191 1.74 5.22 -9.74
CA LEU A 191 0.32 4.87 -9.74
C LEU A 191 -0.12 4.47 -8.32
N ARG A 192 -0.83 5.38 -7.67
CA ARG A 192 -1.25 5.29 -6.26
C ARG A 192 -2.74 4.98 -6.16
N SER A 193 -3.14 3.81 -6.63
CA SER A 193 -4.56 3.44 -6.66
C SER A 193 -5.04 2.85 -5.33
N HIS A 194 -4.13 2.37 -4.47
CA HIS A 194 -4.48 1.85 -3.14
C HIS A 194 -5.09 2.93 -2.24
N GLU A 195 -6.23 2.64 -1.61
CA GLU A 195 -7.01 3.64 -0.87
C GLU A 195 -6.29 4.22 0.36
N GLU A 196 -5.38 3.46 0.98
CA GLU A 196 -4.55 3.95 2.10
C GLU A 196 -3.70 5.17 1.74
N PHE A 197 -3.41 5.39 0.45
CA PHE A 197 -2.73 6.62 0.02
C PHE A 197 -3.53 7.88 0.34
N GLN A 198 -4.86 7.82 0.47
CA GLN A 198 -5.66 8.97 0.92
C GLN A 198 -5.26 9.44 2.32
N TYR A 199 -4.99 8.51 3.24
CA TYR A 199 -4.51 8.83 4.58
C TYR A 199 -3.07 9.36 4.54
N LEU A 200 -2.19 8.70 3.79
CA LEU A 200 -0.77 9.10 3.69
C LEU A 200 -0.62 10.49 3.05
N ASP A 201 -1.38 10.78 2.00
CA ASP A 201 -1.39 12.08 1.32
C ASP A 201 -1.98 13.17 2.23
N LEU A 202 -3.02 12.85 3.00
CA LEU A 202 -3.57 13.79 3.96
C LEU A 202 -2.54 14.15 5.04
N VAL A 203 -1.81 13.16 5.58
CA VAL A 203 -0.73 13.40 6.54
C VAL A 203 0.37 14.24 5.90
N GLN A 204 0.83 13.89 4.70
CA GLN A 204 1.86 14.65 3.99
C GLN A 204 1.41 16.09 3.71
N ARG A 205 0.15 16.30 3.34
CA ARG A 205 -0.44 17.62 3.11
C ARG A 205 -0.50 18.45 4.39
N VAL A 206 -0.90 17.86 5.52
CA VAL A 206 -0.92 18.55 6.82
C VAL A 206 0.49 18.95 7.25
N VAL A 207 1.48 18.07 7.09
CA VAL A 207 2.87 18.36 7.45
C VAL A 207 3.49 19.44 6.55
N SER A 208 3.24 19.36 5.25
CA SER A 208 3.81 20.31 4.27
C SER A 208 3.11 21.66 4.30
N THR A 209 1.78 21.70 4.28
CA THR A 209 1.01 22.94 4.07
C THR A 209 0.22 23.42 5.28
N GLY A 210 0.17 22.62 6.36
CA GLY A 210 -0.62 22.92 7.54
C GLY A 210 -0.19 24.21 8.24
N VAL A 211 -1.18 24.95 8.75
CA VAL A 211 -0.93 26.15 9.55
C VAL A 211 -0.66 25.73 10.98
N SER A 212 0.47 26.18 11.52
CA SER A 212 0.81 26.02 12.94
C SER A 212 -0.18 26.77 13.82
N ARG A 213 -0.75 26.08 14.81
CA ARG A 213 -1.69 26.64 15.78
C ARG A 213 -1.38 26.12 17.17
N GLY A 214 -1.57 26.97 18.19
CA GLY A 214 -1.69 26.49 19.56
C GLY A 214 -2.98 25.67 19.74
N ASP A 215 -3.03 24.87 20.80
CA ASP A 215 -4.20 24.08 21.17
C ASP A 215 -4.39 24.08 22.70
N ARG A 216 -5.47 23.44 23.17
CA ARG A 216 -5.81 23.37 24.59
C ARG A 216 -4.85 22.53 25.45
N THR A 217 -4.04 21.66 24.85
CA THR A 217 -3.05 20.83 25.56
C THR A 217 -1.70 21.54 25.68
N GLY A 218 -1.49 22.63 24.92
CA GLY A 218 -0.25 23.39 24.88
C GLY A 218 0.83 22.76 24.00
N THR A 219 0.53 21.67 23.31
CA THR A 219 1.50 20.94 22.45
C THR A 219 1.71 21.65 21.12
N GLY A 220 0.64 22.22 20.56
CA GLY A 220 0.62 22.79 19.23
C GLY A 220 0.26 21.74 18.16
N THR A 221 -0.32 22.22 17.06
CA THR A 221 -0.73 21.38 15.92
C THR A 221 -0.35 22.03 14.59
N LEU A 222 -0.16 21.20 13.57
CA LEU A 222 -0.29 21.61 12.17
C LEU A 222 -1.69 21.23 11.70
N SER A 223 -2.39 22.16 11.05
CA SER A 223 -3.80 21.94 10.68
C SER A 223 -4.14 22.49 9.30
N ILE A 224 -5.02 21.76 8.62
CA ILE A 224 -5.78 22.24 7.46
C ILE A 224 -7.27 22.16 7.81
N PHE A 225 -8.12 22.85 7.06
CA PHE A 225 -9.57 22.83 7.27
C PHE A 225 -10.27 22.18 6.08
N GLY A 226 -11.20 21.26 6.35
CA GLY A 226 -11.97 20.55 5.33
C GLY A 226 -11.12 19.54 4.55
N ALA A 227 -11.05 18.32 5.06
CA ALA A 227 -10.44 17.18 4.37
C ALA A 227 -11.45 16.03 4.26
N MET A 228 -11.27 15.18 3.25
CA MET A 228 -12.16 14.05 3.00
C MET A 228 -11.32 12.84 2.57
N MET A 229 -11.75 11.67 3.02
CA MET A 229 -11.29 10.37 2.54
C MET A 229 -12.52 9.50 2.28
N ARG A 230 -12.44 8.58 1.32
CA ARG A 230 -13.51 7.65 0.96
C ARG A 230 -12.92 6.26 0.79
N PHE A 231 -13.54 5.25 1.39
CA PHE A 231 -13.06 3.88 1.31
C PHE A 231 -14.18 2.98 0.80
N ASP A 232 -13.89 2.17 -0.21
CA ASP A 232 -14.84 1.21 -0.76
C ASP A 232 -14.92 -0.04 0.12
N LEU A 233 -16.12 -0.33 0.62
CA LEU A 233 -16.41 -1.52 1.41
C LEU A 233 -17.09 -2.63 0.59
N SER A 234 -17.47 -2.34 -0.66
CA SER A 234 -18.22 -3.28 -1.51
C SER A 234 -17.38 -4.45 -2.01
N SER A 235 -16.06 -4.26 -2.11
CA SER A 235 -15.10 -5.30 -2.48
C SER A 235 -14.81 -6.31 -1.36
N GLY A 236 -15.35 -6.10 -0.16
CA GLY A 236 -15.03 -6.90 1.03
C GLY A 236 -13.72 -6.53 1.71
N ALA A 237 -12.94 -5.59 1.16
CA ALA A 237 -11.75 -5.06 1.80
C ALA A 237 -12.14 -4.16 3.00
N PHE A 238 -11.43 -4.32 4.12
CA PHE A 238 -11.63 -3.49 5.31
C PHE A 238 -10.51 -2.44 5.41
N PRO A 239 -10.80 -1.13 5.50
CA PRO A 239 -9.79 -0.06 5.44
C PRO A 239 -9.04 0.10 6.78
N LEU A 240 -8.41 -0.98 7.25
CA LEU A 240 -7.50 -0.97 8.37
C LEU A 240 -6.11 -0.61 7.88
N LEU A 241 -5.57 0.51 8.35
CA LEU A 241 -4.25 0.99 7.93
C LEU A 241 -3.17 -0.09 8.11
N THR A 242 -2.32 -0.25 7.09
CA THR A 242 -1.25 -1.26 7.06
C THR A 242 0.14 -0.65 7.31
N THR A 243 0.30 0.65 7.06
CA THR A 243 1.54 1.40 7.32
C THR A 243 1.84 1.61 8.80
N LYS A 244 0.90 1.28 9.69
CA LYS A 244 1.11 1.16 11.13
C LYS A 244 0.18 0.10 11.71
N LYS A 245 0.63 -0.62 12.74
CA LYS A 245 -0.26 -1.55 13.46
C LYS A 245 -1.37 -0.76 14.16
N THR A 246 -2.61 -1.08 13.84
CA THR A 246 -3.79 -0.46 14.44
C THR A 246 -4.32 -1.33 15.58
N PHE A 247 -4.77 -0.71 16.69
CA PHE A 247 -5.31 -1.42 17.85
C PHE A 247 -6.77 -1.85 17.62
N LEU A 248 -6.98 -2.83 16.73
CA LEU A 248 -8.31 -3.26 16.28
C LEU A 248 -9.21 -3.73 17.44
N ARG A 249 -8.66 -4.47 18.40
CA ARG A 249 -9.41 -4.89 19.60
C ARG A 249 -9.94 -3.68 20.38
N GLY A 250 -9.12 -2.65 20.59
CA GLY A 250 -9.54 -1.43 21.26
C GLY A 250 -10.68 -0.72 20.53
N ILE A 251 -10.56 -0.59 19.20
CA ILE A 251 -11.60 0.02 18.35
C ILE A 251 -12.92 -0.76 18.46
N ALA A 252 -12.86 -2.11 18.37
CA ALA A 252 -14.06 -2.95 18.45
C ALA A 252 -14.72 -2.87 19.83
N GLU A 253 -13.94 -2.93 20.90
CA GLU A 253 -14.46 -2.84 22.27
C GLU A 253 -15.05 -1.46 22.59
N GLU A 254 -14.44 -0.39 22.11
CA GLU A 254 -14.99 0.96 22.19
C GLU A 254 -16.31 1.08 21.41
N LEU A 255 -16.38 0.54 20.20
CA LEU A 255 -17.62 0.55 19.42
C LEU A 255 -18.74 -0.21 20.13
N PHE A 256 -18.46 -1.40 20.70
CA PHE A 256 -19.45 -2.14 21.49
C PHE A 256 -19.86 -1.40 22.76
N TRP A 257 -18.96 -0.67 23.38
CA TRP A 257 -19.24 0.20 24.53
C TRP A 257 -20.17 1.36 24.14
N PHE A 258 -19.92 2.03 23.00
CA PHE A 258 -20.85 3.04 22.45
C PHE A 258 -22.23 2.45 22.15
N LEU A 259 -22.32 1.29 21.49
CA LEU A 259 -23.58 0.65 21.13
C LEU A 259 -24.43 0.27 22.36
N LYS A 260 -23.79 0.04 23.52
CA LYS A 260 -24.48 -0.23 24.80
C LYS A 260 -24.99 1.02 25.50
N GLY A 261 -24.67 2.20 25.01
CA GLY A 261 -25.01 3.44 25.69
C GLY A 261 -24.16 3.73 26.92
N ASP A 262 -23.04 3.03 27.09
CA ASP A 262 -22.25 3.07 28.31
C ASP A 262 -21.40 4.34 28.37
N THR A 263 -21.12 4.79 29.60
CA THR A 263 -20.38 6.03 29.90
C THR A 263 -19.25 5.81 30.90
N SER A 264 -19.11 4.59 31.41
CA SER A 264 -18.07 4.25 32.37
C SER A 264 -16.80 3.78 31.68
N GLN A 265 -15.72 4.55 31.82
CA GLN A 265 -14.38 4.19 31.36
C GLN A 265 -13.88 2.91 32.03
N THR A 266 -14.27 2.63 33.29
CA THR A 266 -13.77 1.46 34.04
C THR A 266 -14.14 0.13 33.39
N ARG A 267 -15.22 0.10 32.60
CA ARG A 267 -15.61 -1.10 31.83
C ARG A 267 -14.71 -1.36 30.63
N LEU A 268 -14.13 -0.33 30.03
CA LEU A 268 -13.12 -0.47 28.99
C LEU A 268 -11.79 -0.90 29.60
N ALA A 269 -11.37 -0.28 30.71
CA ALA A 269 -10.15 -0.69 31.41
C ALA A 269 -10.21 -2.14 31.94
N ALA A 270 -11.38 -2.61 32.39
CA ALA A 270 -11.59 -4.01 32.77
C ALA A 270 -11.37 -5.00 31.61
N LYS A 271 -11.43 -4.50 30.37
CA LYS A 271 -11.10 -5.23 29.14
C LYS A 271 -9.73 -4.86 28.57
N ASP A 272 -8.86 -4.26 29.38
CA ASP A 272 -7.52 -3.81 28.98
C ASP A 272 -7.54 -2.81 27.80
N VAL A 273 -8.54 -1.92 27.80
CA VAL A 273 -8.69 -0.83 26.82
C VAL A 273 -8.62 0.50 27.56
N HIS A 274 -7.47 1.17 27.48
CA HIS A 274 -7.14 2.34 28.32
C HIS A 274 -7.19 3.69 27.57
N ILE A 275 -7.88 3.76 26.44
CA ILE A 275 -7.88 4.94 25.55
C ILE A 275 -8.61 6.15 26.14
N TRP A 276 -9.44 5.96 27.17
CA TRP A 276 -10.24 7.00 27.84
C TRP A 276 -9.71 7.38 29.23
N ASP A 277 -8.71 6.68 29.77
CA ASP A 277 -8.25 6.78 31.16
C ASP A 277 -7.89 8.21 31.55
N ALA A 278 -7.06 8.86 30.72
CA ALA A 278 -6.59 10.22 30.98
C ALA A 278 -7.74 11.25 31.06
N ASN A 279 -8.85 10.99 30.38
CA ASN A 279 -10.03 11.86 30.37
C ASN A 279 -11.06 11.53 31.45
N ALA A 280 -10.84 10.46 32.22
CA ALA A 280 -11.75 10.02 33.27
C ALA A 280 -11.20 10.25 34.69
N THR A 281 -9.93 10.68 34.83
CA THR A 281 -9.29 10.93 36.13
C THR A 281 -9.98 12.04 36.92
N ARG A 282 -9.89 11.95 38.26
CA ARG A 282 -10.39 13.02 39.16
C ARG A 282 -9.87 14.41 38.77
N ALA A 283 -8.56 14.53 38.55
CA ALA A 283 -7.93 15.79 38.18
C ALA A 283 -8.46 16.36 36.86
N PHE A 284 -8.68 15.52 35.85
CA PHE A 284 -9.22 15.96 34.56
C PHE A 284 -10.68 16.43 34.70
N LEU A 285 -11.51 15.70 35.44
CA LEU A 285 -12.90 16.07 35.69
C LEU A 285 -13.03 17.37 36.47
N ASP A 286 -12.19 17.58 37.50
CA ASP A 286 -12.14 18.83 38.26
C ASP A 286 -11.73 20.02 37.38
N ALA A 287 -10.71 19.84 36.54
CA ALA A 287 -10.27 20.85 35.58
C ALA A 287 -11.35 21.18 34.51
N ARG A 288 -12.32 20.28 34.30
CA ARG A 288 -13.49 20.48 33.45
C ARG A 288 -14.70 21.07 34.17
N GLY A 289 -14.59 21.36 35.48
CA GLY A 289 -15.68 21.90 36.29
C GLY A 289 -16.75 20.85 36.61
N LEU A 290 -16.37 19.58 36.73
CA LEU A 290 -17.26 18.46 37.02
C LEU A 290 -16.90 17.79 38.37
N PRO A 291 -16.91 18.53 39.50
CA PRO A 291 -16.46 18.00 40.78
C PRO A 291 -17.35 16.87 41.31
N ASP A 292 -18.65 16.93 41.05
CA ASP A 292 -19.63 15.96 41.55
C ASP A 292 -19.68 14.66 40.72
N ARG A 293 -18.98 14.64 39.58
CA ARG A 293 -18.94 13.49 38.67
C ARG A 293 -17.93 12.48 39.19
N PRO A 294 -18.29 11.21 39.47
CA PRO A 294 -17.34 10.20 39.95
C PRO A 294 -16.19 9.96 38.96
N GLU A 295 -15.00 9.60 39.47
CA GLU A 295 -13.88 9.17 38.64
C GLU A 295 -14.28 7.94 37.81
N GLY A 296 -13.88 7.90 36.53
CA GLY A 296 -14.30 6.86 35.60
C GLY A 296 -15.62 7.13 34.87
N ASP A 297 -16.47 8.06 35.35
CA ASP A 297 -17.72 8.42 34.67
C ASP A 297 -17.50 9.57 33.68
N LEU A 298 -17.57 9.27 32.38
CA LEU A 298 -17.35 10.25 31.30
C LEU A 298 -18.57 11.14 31.03
N GLY A 299 -19.73 10.80 31.59
CA GLY A 299 -20.98 11.51 31.35
C GLY A 299 -21.63 11.19 30.02
N PRO A 300 -22.54 12.05 29.52
CA PRO A 300 -23.40 11.72 28.40
C PRO A 300 -22.66 11.89 27.06
N VAL A 301 -21.57 11.13 26.88
CA VAL A 301 -20.74 11.04 25.68
C VAL A 301 -21.44 10.17 24.61
N TYR A 302 -20.71 9.86 23.53
CA TYR A 302 -21.22 9.23 22.30
C TYR A 302 -22.29 8.16 22.52
N GLY A 303 -21.98 7.09 23.26
CA GLY A 303 -22.93 5.99 23.44
C GLY A 303 -24.25 6.42 24.06
N CYS A 304 -24.18 7.22 25.14
CA CYS A 304 -25.36 7.78 25.77
C CYS A 304 -26.17 8.64 24.78
N GLN A 305 -25.53 9.48 23.97
CA GLN A 305 -26.24 10.25 22.94
C GLN A 305 -26.83 9.39 21.82
N TRP A 306 -26.20 8.27 21.46
CA TRP A 306 -26.73 7.36 20.44
C TRP A 306 -27.97 6.61 20.89
N SER A 307 -28.08 6.30 22.18
CA SER A 307 -29.13 5.45 22.75
C SER A 307 -30.19 6.22 23.54
N HIS A 308 -29.84 7.39 24.08
CA HIS A 308 -30.64 8.17 25.04
C HIS A 308 -30.51 9.68 24.74
N PHE A 309 -30.61 10.08 23.47
CA PHE A 309 -30.51 11.48 23.06
C PHE A 309 -31.55 12.36 23.77
N GLY A 310 -31.09 13.40 24.47
CA GLY A 310 -31.94 14.39 25.14
C GLY A 310 -32.51 13.98 26.50
N ALA A 311 -32.06 12.86 27.08
CA ALA A 311 -32.42 12.41 28.43
C ALA A 311 -31.78 13.24 29.56
#